data_AF-W0JBC5-F1
#
_entry.id   AF-W0JBC5-F1
#
_cell.length_a   1.000
_cell.length_b   1.000
_cell.length_c   1.000
_cell.angle_alpha   90.00
_cell.angle_beta   90.00
_cell.angle_gamma   90.00
#
_symmetry.space_group_name_H-M   'P 1'
#
loop_
_entity.id
_entity.type
_entity.pdbx_description
1 polymer ?
#
loop_
_entity_poly.entity_id
_entity_poly.type
_entity_poly.pdbx_seq_one_letter_code
_entity_poly.pdbx_strand_id
1 'polypeptide(L)'
;MAEVLLIISEGSLGEILRWGTSEKHEDQFHAILKRHGFWYSLENHYIIVLYQEDEQLQQEFLIMERWRWVQELASRRLYDIHAEVFEHFGQKPEDLKRLTWRQYEQFLDSIFRNQGFFTELGPGRNDGGIDIRLYQSATVPELVTIVQARRYTRKPIGLEAVAALFGHAVKERAKHAIFATTSRFLPGARKFAISMENEIDLPTIETAESGKVAEWCLDISKRLEKFYQTGADGPPLVPLSAPPPELVGKIVVHRGGVNMTTNDFAVVEADFPFEAILRPIGARQVTGDSQVGQEIPEITASARWTELARVTARKETSSCAGGIGFIAERKTFFLWDGQPLWFNYCD
;
A
#
# COMPACT_ATOMS: atom_id res chain seq x y z
N MET A 1 -2.67 -23.92 -0.16
CA MET A 1 -2.49 -23.75 -1.61
C MET A 1 -2.72 -22.29 -1.91
N ALA A 2 -1.76 -21.60 -2.50
CA ALA A 2 -1.91 -20.19 -2.85
C ALA A 2 -2.65 -20.06 -4.19
N GLU A 3 -3.52 -19.07 -4.28
CA GLU A 3 -4.34 -18.81 -5.46
C GLU A 3 -3.46 -18.31 -6.61
N VAL A 4 -3.61 -18.91 -7.79
CA VAL A 4 -2.74 -18.61 -8.95
C VAL A 4 -3.48 -17.84 -10.03
N LEU A 5 -4.79 -18.08 -10.19
CA LEU A 5 -5.61 -17.38 -11.18
C LEU A 5 -7.05 -17.27 -10.71
N LEU A 6 -7.68 -16.13 -10.97
CA LEU A 6 -9.10 -15.89 -10.71
C LEU A 6 -9.85 -15.80 -12.04
N ILE A 7 -10.85 -16.66 -12.22
CA ILE A 7 -11.77 -16.58 -13.36
C ILE A 7 -13.10 -16.02 -12.85
N ILE A 8 -13.48 -14.86 -13.38
CA ILE A 8 -14.82 -14.29 -13.18
C ILE A 8 -15.64 -14.64 -14.42
N SER A 9 -16.70 -15.42 -14.24
CA SER A 9 -17.61 -15.74 -15.33
C SER A 9 -19.05 -15.50 -14.94
N GLU A 10 -19.66 -14.51 -15.58
CA GLU A 10 -21.11 -14.37 -15.67
C GLU A 10 -21.56 -15.00 -17.00
N GLY A 11 -22.56 -15.90 -16.95
CA GLY A 11 -23.09 -16.60 -18.13
C GLY A 11 -22.89 -18.11 -18.09
N SER A 12 -22.86 -18.75 -19.27
CA SER A 12 -23.00 -20.20 -19.41
C SER A 12 -21.96 -21.03 -18.66
N LEU A 13 -20.72 -20.56 -18.50
CA LEU A 13 -19.70 -21.27 -17.72
C LEU A 13 -20.00 -21.21 -16.21
N GLY A 14 -20.42 -20.05 -15.69
CA GLY A 14 -20.90 -19.90 -14.31
C GLY A 14 -22.17 -20.72 -14.06
N GLU A 15 -23.09 -20.80 -15.03
CA GLU A 15 -24.30 -21.62 -14.94
C GLU A 15 -24.02 -23.13 -14.97
N ILE A 16 -23.08 -23.59 -15.81
CA ILE A 16 -22.65 -24.99 -15.87
C ILE A 16 -22.08 -25.46 -14.52
N LEU A 17 -21.27 -24.61 -13.87
CA LEU A 17 -20.66 -24.91 -12.58
C LEU A 17 -21.61 -24.68 -11.38
N ARG A 18 -22.68 -23.89 -11.55
CA ARG A 18 -23.68 -23.61 -10.50
C ARG A 18 -24.63 -24.78 -10.23
N TRP A 19 -25.12 -25.44 -11.28
CA TRP A 19 -26.34 -26.26 -11.20
C TRP A 19 -26.11 -27.75 -11.42
N GLY A 20 -24.87 -28.20 -11.63
CA GLY A 20 -24.57 -29.58 -12.02
C GLY A 20 -25.29 -29.99 -13.32
N THR A 21 -25.65 -29.01 -14.16
CA THR A 21 -26.56 -29.19 -15.31
C THR A 21 -25.98 -30.09 -16.40
N SER A 22 -24.70 -30.45 -16.32
CA SER A 22 -24.27 -31.81 -16.66
C SER A 22 -22.94 -32.13 -15.97
N GLU A 23 -22.84 -33.26 -15.25
CA GLU A 23 -21.56 -33.85 -14.80
C GLU A 23 -20.53 -33.86 -15.95
N LYS A 24 -20.99 -34.10 -17.18
CA LYS A 24 -20.17 -34.16 -18.39
C LYS A 24 -19.36 -32.90 -18.70
N HIS A 25 -19.88 -31.70 -18.42
CA HIS A 25 -19.16 -30.45 -18.69
C HIS A 25 -18.21 -30.09 -17.55
N GLU A 26 -18.59 -30.41 -16.31
CA GLU A 26 -17.71 -30.29 -15.15
C GLU A 26 -16.52 -31.24 -15.27
N ASP A 27 -16.74 -32.51 -15.65
CA ASP A 27 -15.69 -33.50 -15.91
C ASP A 27 -14.73 -33.05 -17.01
N GLN A 28 -15.26 -32.45 -18.09
CA GLN A 28 -14.43 -31.91 -19.17
C GLN A 28 -13.60 -30.72 -18.70
N PHE A 29 -14.21 -29.79 -17.95
CA PHE A 29 -13.51 -28.64 -17.41
C PHE A 29 -12.42 -29.06 -16.41
N HIS A 30 -12.75 -29.98 -15.49
CA HIS A 30 -11.80 -30.58 -14.58
C HIS A 30 -10.67 -31.31 -15.32
N ALA A 31 -10.97 -32.09 -16.35
CA ALA A 31 -9.97 -32.78 -17.16
C ALA A 31 -9.02 -31.81 -17.90
N ILE A 32 -9.54 -30.68 -18.40
CA ILE A 32 -8.72 -29.63 -19.00
C ILE A 32 -7.78 -29.04 -17.94
N LEU A 33 -8.30 -28.62 -16.79
CA LEU A 33 -7.48 -28.03 -15.73
C LEU A 33 -6.41 -29.02 -15.23
N LYS A 34 -6.81 -30.26 -14.96
CA LYS A 34 -5.91 -31.34 -14.53
C LYS A 34 -4.82 -31.63 -15.56
N ARG A 35 -5.15 -31.62 -16.86
CA ARG A 35 -4.15 -31.78 -17.93
C ARG A 35 -3.09 -30.67 -17.91
N HIS A 36 -3.45 -29.48 -17.43
CA HIS A 36 -2.56 -28.34 -17.27
C HIS A 36 -1.99 -28.20 -15.86
N GLY A 37 -2.21 -29.17 -14.96
CA GLY A 37 -1.72 -29.16 -13.58
C GLY A 37 -2.50 -28.24 -12.64
N PHE A 38 -3.72 -27.86 -12.99
CA PHE A 38 -4.54 -26.97 -12.16
C PHE A 38 -5.66 -27.73 -11.45
N TRP A 39 -5.85 -27.40 -10.18
CA TRP A 39 -7.06 -27.67 -9.40
C TRP A 39 -7.90 -26.39 -9.31
N TYR A 40 -9.19 -26.48 -8.98
CA TYR A 40 -10.01 -25.29 -8.75
C TYR A 40 -10.96 -25.41 -7.56
N SER A 41 -11.36 -24.27 -7.02
CA SER A 41 -12.47 -24.13 -6.09
C SER A 41 -13.42 -23.03 -6.56
N LEU A 42 -14.66 -23.05 -6.07
CA LEU A 42 -15.63 -21.97 -6.29
C LEU A 42 -15.65 -21.11 -5.02
N GLU A 43 -15.22 -19.86 -5.12
CA GLU A 43 -15.30 -18.91 -4.00
C GLU A 43 -16.75 -18.42 -3.83
N ASN A 44 -17.43 -18.19 -4.94
CA ASN A 44 -18.85 -17.89 -4.98
C ASN A 44 -19.47 -18.31 -6.33
N HIS A 45 -20.69 -17.85 -6.62
CA HIS A 45 -21.49 -18.29 -7.77
C HIS A 45 -21.00 -17.80 -9.15
N TYR A 46 -19.88 -17.07 -9.21
CA TYR A 46 -19.28 -16.52 -10.43
C TYR A 46 -17.74 -16.39 -10.36
N ILE A 47 -17.12 -16.70 -9.21
CA ILE A 47 -15.67 -16.68 -9.00
C ILE A 47 -15.14 -18.11 -8.86
N ILE A 48 -14.28 -18.49 -9.81
CA ILE A 48 -13.53 -19.74 -9.80
C ILE A 48 -12.07 -19.41 -9.47
N VAL A 49 -11.54 -20.04 -8.44
CA VAL A 49 -10.15 -19.90 -8.02
C VAL A 49 -9.36 -21.10 -8.52
N LEU A 50 -8.31 -20.87 -9.30
CA LEU A 50 -7.41 -21.92 -9.78
C LEU A 50 -6.15 -22.00 -8.90
N TYR A 51 -5.75 -23.23 -8.60
CA TYR A 51 -4.55 -23.58 -7.87
C TYR A 51 -3.62 -24.37 -8.78
N GLN A 52 -2.35 -23.98 -8.85
CA GLN A 52 -1.32 -24.80 -9.48
C GLN A 52 -0.93 -25.95 -8.53
N GLU A 53 -1.02 -27.18 -9.01
CA GLU A 53 -0.67 -28.39 -8.23
C GLU A 53 0.85 -28.60 -8.14
N ASP A 54 1.60 -28.15 -9.14
CA ASP A 54 3.06 -28.13 -9.09
C ASP A 54 3.54 -27.01 -8.17
N GLU A 55 4.15 -27.38 -7.04
CA GLU A 55 4.61 -26.42 -6.03
C GLU A 55 5.67 -25.46 -6.56
N GLN A 56 6.59 -25.90 -7.42
CA GLN A 56 7.62 -25.04 -7.99
C GLN A 56 6.98 -24.01 -8.94
N LEU A 57 6.13 -24.48 -9.84
CA LEU A 57 5.45 -23.61 -10.79
C LEU A 57 4.48 -22.64 -10.07
N GLN A 58 3.84 -23.09 -8.99
CA GLN A 58 3.04 -22.24 -8.11
C GLN A 58 3.88 -21.10 -7.54
N GLN A 59 5.07 -21.40 -7.01
CA GLN A 59 5.97 -20.36 -6.49
C GLN A 59 6.42 -19.40 -7.59
N GLU A 60 6.74 -19.89 -8.78
CA GLU A 60 7.10 -19.05 -9.92
C GLU A 60 5.96 -18.10 -10.34
N PHE A 61 4.72 -18.60 -10.37
CA PHE A 61 3.53 -17.78 -10.62
C PHE A 61 3.33 -16.72 -9.55
N LEU A 62 3.42 -17.08 -8.26
CA LEU A 62 3.29 -16.12 -7.16
C LEU A 62 4.36 -15.04 -7.24
N ILE A 63 5.61 -15.39 -7.55
CA ILE A 63 6.69 -14.40 -7.73
C ILE A 63 6.36 -13.45 -8.88
N MET A 64 5.86 -13.96 -10.00
CA MET A 64 5.49 -13.15 -11.16
C MET A 64 4.32 -12.21 -10.84
N GLU A 65 3.25 -12.72 -10.26
CA GLU A 65 2.05 -11.93 -9.92
C GLU A 65 2.33 -10.93 -8.80
N ARG A 66 3.16 -11.29 -7.80
CA ARG A 66 3.64 -10.35 -6.77
C ARG A 66 4.39 -9.19 -7.39
N TRP A 67 5.25 -9.43 -8.38
CA TRP A 67 5.92 -8.33 -9.09
C TRP A 67 4.95 -7.48 -9.90
N ARG A 68 3.97 -8.08 -10.59
CA ARG A 68 2.93 -7.33 -11.31
C ARG A 68 2.11 -6.45 -10.38
N TRP A 69 1.73 -6.97 -9.22
CA TRP A 69 1.05 -6.22 -8.17
C TRP A 69 1.87 -5.04 -7.67
N VAL A 70 3.15 -5.27 -7.34
CA VAL A 70 4.09 -4.20 -6.97
C VAL A 70 4.19 -3.15 -8.07
N GLN A 71 4.23 -3.54 -9.35
CA GLN A 71 4.23 -2.61 -10.48
C GLN A 71 2.93 -1.81 -10.60
N GLU A 72 1.78 -2.41 -10.32
CA GLU A 72 0.49 -1.74 -10.35
C GLU A 72 0.38 -0.69 -9.24
N LEU A 73 0.66 -1.09 -7.99
CA LEU A 73 0.75 -0.17 -6.84
C LEU A 73 1.73 0.96 -7.16
N ALA A 74 2.85 0.60 -7.79
CA ALA A 74 3.87 1.55 -8.17
C ALA A 74 3.40 2.59 -9.18
N SER A 75 2.70 2.15 -10.23
CA SER A 75 2.15 3.01 -11.26
C SER A 75 1.11 4.00 -10.71
N ARG A 76 0.39 3.59 -9.66
CA ARG A 76 -0.68 4.37 -9.01
C ARG A 76 -0.19 5.20 -7.83
N ARG A 77 1.09 5.10 -7.47
CA ARG A 77 1.71 5.76 -6.30
C ARG A 77 1.09 5.32 -4.96
N LEU A 78 0.69 4.06 -4.87
CA LEU A 78 0.09 3.44 -3.69
C LEU A 78 1.13 2.61 -2.93
N TYR A 79 2.18 3.26 -2.43
CA TYR A 79 3.27 2.56 -1.74
C TYR A 79 3.17 2.67 -0.21
N ASP A 80 2.42 3.64 0.28
CA ASP A 80 2.69 4.23 1.59
C ASP A 80 2.27 3.35 2.76
N ILE A 81 1.36 2.42 2.51
CA ILE A 81 0.73 1.60 3.54
C ILE A 81 0.72 0.11 3.18
N HIS A 82 1.37 -0.27 2.08
CA HIS A 82 1.43 -1.66 1.61
C HIS A 82 2.67 -2.36 2.15
N ALA A 83 2.51 -3.07 3.27
CA ALA A 83 3.61 -3.82 3.91
C ALA A 83 4.30 -4.78 2.93
N GLU A 84 3.51 -5.44 2.06
CA GLU A 84 4.00 -6.41 1.08
C GLU A 84 4.99 -5.81 0.06
N VAL A 85 4.88 -4.50 -0.24
CA VAL A 85 5.80 -3.82 -1.13
C VAL A 85 7.16 -3.64 -0.45
N PHE A 86 7.15 -3.20 0.80
CA PHE A 86 8.37 -3.05 1.59
C PHE A 86 8.99 -4.43 1.89
N GLU A 87 8.19 -5.43 2.24
CA GLU A 87 8.66 -6.80 2.43
C GLU A 87 9.40 -7.31 1.19
N HIS A 88 8.82 -7.12 0.00
CA HIS A 88 9.40 -7.55 -1.26
C HIS A 88 10.78 -6.93 -1.51
N PHE A 89 10.91 -5.61 -1.43
CA PHE A 89 12.21 -4.95 -1.65
C PHE A 89 13.20 -5.17 -0.51
N GLY A 90 12.71 -5.44 0.70
CA GLY A 90 13.52 -5.88 1.83
C GLY A 90 14.16 -7.25 1.63
N GLN A 91 13.40 -8.20 1.06
CA GLN A 91 13.87 -9.55 0.77
C GLN A 91 14.66 -9.65 -0.55
N LYS A 92 14.30 -8.83 -1.55
CA LYS A 92 14.87 -8.84 -2.91
C LYS A 92 15.36 -7.44 -3.34
N PRO A 93 16.39 -6.87 -2.69
CA PRO A 93 16.93 -5.54 -3.00
C PRO A 93 17.37 -5.36 -4.46
N GLU A 94 17.70 -6.44 -5.17
CA GLU A 94 18.06 -6.42 -6.59
C GLU A 94 16.90 -5.97 -7.49
N ASP A 95 15.64 -6.21 -7.09
CA ASP A 95 14.46 -5.81 -7.84
C ASP A 95 14.27 -4.29 -7.86
N LEU A 96 14.91 -3.53 -6.96
CA LEU A 96 14.97 -2.05 -7.02
C LEU A 96 15.54 -1.55 -8.36
N LYS A 97 16.39 -2.34 -9.02
CA LYS A 97 16.97 -1.98 -10.34
C LYS A 97 15.94 -2.01 -11.47
N ARG A 98 14.82 -2.73 -11.27
CA ARG A 98 13.72 -2.89 -12.24
C ARG A 98 12.74 -1.73 -12.20
N LEU A 99 12.77 -0.92 -11.14
CA LEU A 99 12.06 0.36 -11.10
C LEU A 99 12.66 1.32 -12.12
N THR A 100 11.81 2.15 -12.74
CA THR A 100 12.30 3.33 -13.46
C THR A 100 12.98 4.30 -12.48
N TRP A 101 13.79 5.22 -12.99
CA TRP A 101 14.47 6.21 -12.15
C TRP A 101 13.47 7.04 -11.32
N ARG A 102 12.34 7.43 -11.92
CA ARG A 102 11.29 8.20 -11.23
C ARG A 102 10.52 7.38 -10.21
N GLN A 103 10.23 6.11 -10.50
CA GLN A 103 9.61 5.20 -9.52
C GLN A 103 10.54 4.99 -8.31
N TYR A 104 11.85 4.92 -8.53
CA TYR A 104 12.80 4.80 -7.43
C TYR A 104 12.81 6.03 -6.51
N GLU A 105 12.75 7.24 -7.07
CA GLU A 105 12.59 8.48 -6.30
C GLU A 105 11.29 8.47 -5.48
N GLN A 106 10.17 8.12 -6.11
CA GLN A 106 8.87 8.02 -5.45
C GLN A 106 8.85 6.96 -4.35
N PHE A 107 9.56 5.85 -4.55
CA PHE A 107 9.67 4.79 -3.56
C PHE A 107 10.48 5.23 -2.34
N LEU A 108 11.62 5.91 -2.55
CA LEU A 108 12.39 6.51 -1.47
C LEU A 108 11.58 7.57 -0.70
N ASP A 109 10.81 8.39 -1.41
CA ASP A 109 9.89 9.36 -0.80
C ASP A 109 8.87 8.66 0.12
N SER A 110 8.30 7.53 -0.31
CA SER A 110 7.41 6.71 0.52
C SER A 110 8.10 6.11 1.76
N ILE A 111 9.35 5.65 1.61
CA ILE A 111 10.18 5.19 2.74
C ILE A 111 10.36 6.30 3.77
N PHE A 112 10.76 7.50 3.35
CA PHE A 112 11.01 8.61 4.28
C PHE A 112 9.74 9.11 4.95
N ARG A 113 8.60 9.14 4.23
CA ARG A 113 7.30 9.42 4.84
C ARG A 113 6.94 8.38 5.89
N ASN A 114 7.20 7.10 5.60
CA ASN A 114 7.07 6.04 6.59
C ASN A 114 8.06 6.16 7.75
N GLN A 115 9.19 6.82 7.60
CA GLN A 115 10.10 7.12 8.72
C GLN A 115 9.67 8.35 9.53
N GLY A 116 8.59 9.03 9.12
CA GLY A 116 7.98 10.14 9.85
C GLY A 116 8.40 11.52 9.37
N PHE A 117 9.10 11.61 8.24
CA PHE A 117 9.45 12.89 7.64
C PHE A 117 8.30 13.46 6.81
N PHE A 118 8.13 14.78 6.86
CA PHE A 118 7.41 15.47 5.80
C PHE A 118 8.34 15.61 4.59
N THR A 119 7.88 15.25 3.40
CA THR A 119 8.74 15.17 2.22
C THR A 119 8.23 16.07 1.09
N GLU A 120 9.17 16.68 0.38
CA GLU A 120 8.92 17.36 -0.88
C GLU A 120 9.71 16.64 -1.97
N LEU A 121 8.98 15.89 -2.82
CA LEU A 121 9.52 15.23 -3.98
C LEU A 121 9.69 16.24 -5.13
N GLY A 122 10.92 16.38 -5.63
CA GLY A 122 11.23 17.26 -6.75
C GLY A 122 10.52 16.85 -8.05
N PRO A 123 10.47 17.74 -9.06
CA PRO A 123 9.78 17.47 -10.33
C PRO A 123 10.44 16.38 -11.20
N GLY A 124 11.67 15.94 -10.85
CA GLY A 124 12.44 14.87 -11.50
C GLY A 124 13.25 15.29 -12.74
N ARG A 125 13.09 16.52 -13.23
CA ARG A 125 13.97 17.13 -14.24
C ARG A 125 14.34 18.53 -13.79
N ASN A 126 15.59 18.92 -14.02
CA ASN A 126 16.13 20.23 -13.64
C ASN A 126 15.97 20.56 -12.15
N ASP A 127 15.98 19.54 -11.29
CA ASP A 127 15.93 19.66 -9.82
C ASP A 127 17.24 20.19 -9.20
N GLY A 128 18.27 20.41 -10.02
CA GLY A 128 19.57 20.89 -9.56
C GLY A 128 20.37 19.83 -8.80
N GLY A 129 20.00 18.55 -8.89
CA GLY A 129 20.70 17.43 -8.27
C GLY A 129 20.11 16.96 -6.93
N ILE A 130 18.96 17.49 -6.51
CA ILE A 130 18.28 17.12 -5.26
C ILE A 130 16.89 16.58 -5.61
N ASP A 131 16.67 15.29 -5.35
CA ASP A 131 15.44 14.62 -5.75
C ASP A 131 14.35 14.72 -4.67
N ILE A 132 14.72 14.73 -3.38
CA ILE A 132 13.77 14.79 -2.26
C ILE A 132 14.32 15.70 -1.15
N ARG A 133 13.44 16.52 -0.56
CA ARG A 133 13.71 17.29 0.65
C ARG A 133 12.90 16.74 1.81
N LEU A 134 13.55 16.52 2.96
CA LEU A 134 12.91 16.02 4.18
C LEU A 134 12.87 17.12 5.23
N TYR A 135 11.69 17.30 5.82
CA TYR A 135 11.41 18.29 6.85
C TYR A 135 10.96 17.61 8.13
N GLN A 136 11.28 18.22 9.27
CA GLN A 136 10.93 17.69 10.59
C GLN A 136 9.40 17.67 10.81
N SER A 137 8.68 18.63 10.26
CA SER A 137 7.24 18.80 10.44
C SER A 137 6.65 19.65 9.31
N ALA A 138 5.39 19.40 8.97
CA ALA A 138 4.64 20.27 8.06
C ALA A 138 4.33 21.65 8.70
N THR A 139 4.19 21.71 10.03
CA THR A 139 3.85 22.94 10.76
C THR A 139 5.02 23.91 10.83
N VAL A 140 6.23 23.37 11.00
CA VAL A 140 7.48 24.12 10.99
C VAL A 140 8.44 23.39 10.06
N PRO A 141 8.41 23.72 8.75
CA PRO A 141 9.22 23.04 7.75
C PRO A 141 10.67 23.50 7.85
N GLU A 142 11.39 23.00 8.85
CA GLU A 142 12.85 23.06 8.87
C GLU A 142 13.39 21.96 7.96
N LEU A 143 14.18 22.34 6.95
CA LEU A 143 14.86 21.39 6.08
C LEU A 143 15.93 20.65 6.88
N VAL A 144 15.72 19.36 7.10
CA VAL A 144 16.63 18.51 7.89
C VAL A 144 17.58 17.76 6.98
N THR A 145 17.05 17.19 5.90
CA THR A 145 17.80 16.29 5.02
C THR A 145 17.49 16.59 3.56
N ILE A 146 18.52 16.59 2.72
CA ILE A 146 18.36 16.51 1.26
C ILE A 146 18.75 15.12 0.77
N VAL A 147 18.06 14.63 -0.27
CA VAL A 147 18.29 13.30 -0.82
C VAL A 147 18.56 13.39 -2.30
N GLN A 148 19.57 12.67 -2.76
CA GLN A 148 19.78 12.37 -4.18
C GLN A 148 19.64 10.88 -4.44
N ALA A 149 18.83 10.52 -5.42
CA ALA A 149 18.54 9.17 -5.85
C ALA A 149 19.18 8.90 -7.22
N ARG A 150 19.97 7.83 -7.31
CA ARG A 150 20.53 7.35 -8.59
C ARG A 150 20.21 5.89 -8.82
N ARG A 151 19.20 5.63 -9.64
CA ARG A 151 18.93 4.28 -10.14
C ARG A 151 19.94 3.94 -11.26
N TYR A 152 20.89 3.04 -10.98
CA TYR A 152 21.87 2.53 -11.94
C TYR A 152 22.01 1.02 -11.87
N THR A 153 22.22 0.36 -13.01
CA THR A 153 22.35 -1.11 -13.04
C THR A 153 23.79 -1.57 -12.77
N ARG A 154 24.78 -0.88 -13.35
CA ARG A 154 26.21 -1.30 -13.32
C ARG A 154 27.19 -0.17 -13.01
N LYS A 155 26.83 1.08 -13.33
CA LYS A 155 27.70 2.26 -13.18
C LYS A 155 27.88 2.57 -11.68
N PRO A 156 29.10 2.51 -11.13
CA PRO A 156 29.35 2.87 -9.75
C PRO A 156 29.29 4.40 -9.56
N ILE A 157 29.01 4.84 -8.33
CA ILE A 157 28.99 6.24 -7.94
C ILE A 157 30.39 6.66 -7.45
N GLY A 158 30.94 7.70 -8.07
CA GLY A 158 32.24 8.25 -7.73
C GLY A 158 32.17 9.36 -6.68
N LEU A 159 33.35 9.76 -6.20
CA LEU A 159 33.52 10.82 -5.20
C LEU A 159 32.86 12.13 -5.62
N GLU A 160 33.04 12.54 -6.88
CA GLU A 160 32.53 13.79 -7.43
C GLU A 160 31.01 13.95 -7.22
N ALA A 161 30.24 12.88 -7.40
CA ALA A 161 28.80 12.91 -7.23
C ALA A 161 28.40 13.10 -5.75
N VAL A 162 29.08 12.39 -4.84
CA VAL A 162 28.82 12.49 -3.40
C VAL A 162 29.25 13.86 -2.86
N ALA A 163 30.40 14.37 -3.29
CA ALA A 163 30.88 15.71 -2.93
C ALA A 163 29.96 16.82 -3.47
N ALA A 164 29.38 16.65 -4.67
CA ALA A 164 28.39 17.58 -5.19
C ALA A 164 27.16 17.66 -4.30
N LEU A 165 26.57 16.52 -3.89
CA LEU A 165 25.44 16.50 -2.98
C LEU A 165 25.77 17.14 -1.63
N PHE A 166 26.96 16.88 -1.09
CA PHE A 166 27.42 17.54 0.12
C PHE A 166 27.47 19.07 -0.04
N GLY A 167 27.97 19.58 -1.17
CA GLY A 167 27.96 21.01 -1.47
C GLY A 167 26.53 21.59 -1.55
N HIS A 168 25.57 20.82 -2.05
CA HIS A 168 24.16 21.19 -2.01
C HIS A 168 23.62 21.28 -0.58
N ALA A 169 23.98 20.35 0.30
CA ALA A 169 23.55 20.34 1.70
C ALA A 169 24.06 21.59 2.45
N VAL A 170 25.33 21.94 2.25
CA VAL A 170 25.93 23.17 2.79
C VAL A 170 25.17 24.40 2.27
N LYS A 171 24.91 24.46 0.97
CA LYS A 171 24.21 25.60 0.33
C LYS A 171 22.78 25.77 0.85
N GLU A 172 22.03 24.68 0.97
CA GLU A 172 20.64 24.69 1.46
C GLU A 172 20.54 24.68 3.00
N ARG A 173 21.68 24.65 3.72
CA ARG A 173 21.76 24.55 5.18
C ARG A 173 21.03 23.33 5.75
N ALA A 174 21.01 22.24 4.98
CA ALA A 174 20.51 20.96 5.46
C ALA A 174 21.52 20.32 6.41
N LYS A 175 21.04 19.75 7.53
CA LYS A 175 21.89 19.09 8.54
C LYS A 175 22.45 17.75 8.04
N HIS A 176 21.68 17.09 7.18
CA HIS A 176 22.01 15.77 6.64
C HIS A 176 21.83 15.73 5.13
N ALA A 177 22.57 14.83 4.49
CA ALA A 177 22.39 14.46 3.10
C ALA A 177 22.36 12.94 2.96
N ILE A 178 21.50 12.42 2.09
CA ILE A 178 21.46 10.99 1.77
C ILE A 178 21.68 10.82 0.27
N PHE A 179 22.70 10.05 -0.11
CA PHE A 179 22.88 9.61 -1.48
C PHE A 179 22.41 8.16 -1.59
N ALA A 180 21.27 7.94 -2.23
CA ALA A 180 20.70 6.61 -2.45
C ALA A 180 20.99 6.10 -3.88
N THR A 181 21.44 4.85 -4.02
CA THR A 181 21.63 4.22 -5.33
C THR A 181 21.29 2.74 -5.35
N THR A 182 20.81 2.25 -6.49
CA THR A 182 20.65 0.81 -6.75
C THR A 182 21.92 0.12 -7.27
N SER A 183 23.01 0.87 -7.41
CA SER A 183 24.33 0.38 -7.80
C SER A 183 25.24 0.32 -6.57
N ARG A 184 26.53 0.64 -6.73
CA ARG A 184 27.53 0.68 -5.66
C ARG A 184 28.31 1.98 -5.65
N PHE A 185 28.82 2.37 -4.48
CA PHE A 185 29.78 3.46 -4.32
C PHE A 185 31.21 2.97 -4.50
N LEU A 186 32.04 3.80 -5.14
CA LEU A 186 33.49 3.59 -5.15
C LEU A 186 34.07 3.81 -3.75
N PRO A 187 35.19 3.16 -3.39
CA PRO A 187 35.81 3.32 -2.07
C PRO A 187 36.11 4.78 -1.70
N GLY A 188 36.52 5.60 -2.67
CA GLY A 188 36.76 7.03 -2.45
C GLY A 188 35.51 7.81 -2.04
N ALA A 189 34.35 7.47 -2.61
CA ALA A 189 33.09 8.09 -2.25
C ALA A 189 32.66 7.74 -0.81
N ARG A 190 32.83 6.48 -0.40
CA ARG A 190 32.54 6.03 0.98
C ARG A 190 33.47 6.67 2.00
N LYS A 191 34.78 6.72 1.70
CA LYS A 191 35.77 7.36 2.57
C LYS A 191 35.46 8.84 2.78
N PHE A 192 35.04 9.54 1.74
CA PHE A 192 34.63 10.94 1.85
C PHE A 192 33.41 11.11 2.77
N ALA A 193 32.36 10.28 2.59
CA ALA A 193 31.19 10.32 3.45
C ALA A 193 31.55 10.15 4.94
N ILE A 194 32.33 9.11 5.26
CA ILE A 194 32.82 8.86 6.64
C ILE A 194 33.68 10.00 7.17
N SER A 195 34.51 10.64 6.33
CA SER A 195 35.33 11.76 6.77
C SER A 195 34.49 12.96 7.19
N MET A 196 33.36 13.20 6.53
CA MET A 196 32.46 14.33 6.84
C MET A 196 31.60 14.08 8.09
N GLU A 197 31.36 12.83 8.47
CA GLU A 197 30.62 12.50 9.72
C GLU A 197 31.32 13.00 10.99
N ASN A 198 32.64 13.20 10.94
CA ASN A 198 33.43 13.63 12.10
C ASN A 198 33.64 15.15 12.17
N GLU A 199 33.20 15.89 11.16
CA GLU A 199 33.37 17.33 11.11
C GLU A 199 32.29 18.04 11.93
N ILE A 200 32.71 19.01 12.74
CA ILE A 200 31.80 19.83 13.54
C ILE A 200 31.31 21.00 12.68
N ASP A 201 30.03 21.36 12.79
CA ASP A 201 29.36 22.43 12.04
C ASP A 201 29.21 22.21 10.52
N LEU A 202 29.51 21.01 10.01
CA LEU A 202 29.24 20.63 8.63
C LEU A 202 28.10 19.61 8.53
N PRO A 203 27.38 19.56 7.39
CA PRO A 203 26.37 18.53 7.17
C PRO A 203 26.99 17.15 7.20
N THR A 204 26.24 16.15 7.66
CA THR A 204 26.63 14.75 7.46
C THR A 204 26.13 14.26 6.10
N ILE A 205 26.80 13.25 5.51
CA ILE A 205 26.34 12.62 4.27
C ILE A 205 26.38 11.10 4.39
N GLU A 206 25.22 10.46 4.24
CA GLU A 206 25.06 9.01 4.27
C GLU A 206 25.02 8.45 2.85
N THR A 207 25.73 7.34 2.62
CA THR A 207 25.63 6.58 1.37
C THR A 207 24.72 5.36 1.57
N ALA A 208 23.62 5.30 0.82
CA ALA A 208 22.66 4.20 0.86
C ALA A 208 22.68 3.40 -0.45
N GLU A 209 23.16 2.15 -0.39
CA GLU A 209 23.00 1.19 -1.50
C GLU A 209 21.72 0.38 -1.33
N SER A 210 21.38 -0.48 -2.30
CA SER A 210 20.19 -1.34 -2.23
C SER A 210 20.06 -2.12 -0.90
N GLY A 211 21.17 -2.56 -0.29
CA GLY A 211 21.13 -3.23 1.01
C GLY A 211 20.62 -2.33 2.15
N LYS A 212 21.04 -1.06 2.17
CA LYS A 212 20.57 -0.09 3.17
C LYS A 212 19.09 0.25 2.96
N VAL A 213 18.68 0.40 1.70
CA VAL A 213 17.27 0.60 1.34
C VAL A 213 16.43 -0.60 1.77
N ALA A 214 16.94 -1.83 1.60
CA ALA A 214 16.26 -3.04 2.06
C ALA A 214 16.11 -3.10 3.59
N GLU A 215 17.12 -2.68 4.36
CA GLU A 215 17.00 -2.55 5.82
C GLU A 215 15.81 -1.65 6.20
N TRP A 216 15.73 -0.45 5.60
CA TRP A 216 14.60 0.46 5.82
C TRP A 216 13.27 -0.18 5.46
N CYS A 217 13.21 -0.93 4.36
CA CYS A 217 12.00 -1.61 3.94
C CYS A 217 11.57 -2.70 4.94
N LEU A 218 12.49 -3.52 5.43
CA LEU A 218 12.18 -4.56 6.41
C LEU A 218 11.65 -3.98 7.73
N ASP A 219 12.21 -2.86 8.18
CA ASP A 219 11.74 -2.17 9.38
C ASP A 219 10.33 -1.61 9.20
N ILE A 220 10.06 -1.00 8.04
CA ILE A 220 8.72 -0.49 7.70
C ILE A 220 7.71 -1.64 7.58
N SER A 221 8.06 -2.73 6.90
CA SER A 221 7.19 -3.92 6.74
C SER A 221 6.75 -4.47 8.08
N LYS A 222 7.70 -4.77 8.97
CA LYS A 222 7.41 -5.31 10.31
C LYS A 222 6.49 -4.38 11.12
N ARG A 223 6.72 -3.07 11.02
CA ARG A 223 5.90 -2.09 11.72
C ARG A 223 4.48 -2.04 11.16
N LEU A 224 4.32 -1.99 9.83
CA LEU A 224 3.02 -2.01 9.19
C LEU A 224 2.26 -3.31 9.49
N GLU A 225 2.92 -4.47 9.44
CA GLU A 225 2.32 -5.76 9.83
C GLU A 225 1.78 -5.72 11.26
N LYS A 226 2.59 -5.23 12.22
CA LYS A 226 2.17 -5.07 13.61
C LYS A 226 0.97 -4.12 13.73
N PHE A 227 0.93 -3.04 12.95
CA PHE A 227 -0.18 -2.10 12.92
C PHE A 227 -1.46 -2.74 12.36
N TYR A 228 -1.39 -3.47 11.26
CA TYR A 228 -2.55 -4.17 10.70
C TYR A 228 -3.07 -5.28 11.63
N GLN A 229 -2.20 -5.97 12.36
CA GLN A 229 -2.58 -7.03 13.29
C GLN A 229 -3.11 -6.52 14.63
N THR A 230 -2.44 -5.54 15.23
CA THR A 230 -2.68 -5.14 16.64
C THR A 230 -3.09 -3.68 16.81
N GLY A 231 -2.90 -2.84 15.78
CA GLY A 231 -3.08 -1.39 15.87
C GLY A 231 -2.00 -0.62 16.59
N ALA A 232 -0.95 -1.31 17.05
CA ALA A 232 0.23 -0.66 17.63
C ALA A 232 1.16 -0.13 16.53
N ASP A 233 1.94 0.90 16.86
CA ASP A 233 3.02 1.42 16.02
C ASP A 233 2.59 1.77 14.59
N GLY A 234 1.42 2.42 14.45
CA GLY A 234 0.90 2.82 13.14
C GLY A 234 1.89 3.66 12.32
N PRO A 235 1.71 3.70 10.99
CA PRO A 235 2.53 4.54 10.15
C PRO A 235 2.47 5.97 10.70
N PRO A 236 3.62 6.66 10.80
CA PRO A 236 3.62 8.02 11.30
C PRO A 236 2.64 8.84 10.46
N LEU A 237 1.65 9.41 11.12
CA LEU A 237 0.68 10.30 10.51
C LEU A 237 1.42 11.58 10.15
N VAL A 238 2.09 11.58 9.00
CA VAL A 238 2.63 12.79 8.41
C VAL A 238 1.47 13.44 7.68
N PRO A 239 0.89 14.53 8.20
CA PRO A 239 -0.17 15.22 7.47
C PRO A 239 0.39 15.67 6.12
N LEU A 240 -0.14 15.07 5.07
CA LEU A 240 0.13 15.47 3.69
C LEU A 240 -0.64 16.78 3.46
N SER A 241 -0.03 17.90 3.88
CA SER A 241 -0.59 19.26 3.90
C SER A 241 -1.54 19.59 5.05
N ALA A 242 -1.56 20.85 5.48
CA ALA A 242 -2.51 21.42 6.44
C ALA A 242 -3.91 21.60 5.80
N PRO A 243 -5.02 21.66 6.57
CA PRO A 243 -5.24 21.30 7.98
C PRO A 243 -5.32 19.76 8.15
N PRO A 244 -5.56 19.19 9.36
CA PRO A 244 -5.78 17.74 9.47
C PRO A 244 -6.84 17.29 8.45
N PRO A 245 -6.63 16.17 7.74
CA PRO A 245 -7.62 15.69 6.79
C PRO A 245 -8.95 15.56 7.52
N GLU A 246 -9.98 16.29 7.06
CA GLU A 246 -11.33 16.38 7.64
C GLU A 246 -12.01 15.01 7.87
N LEU A 247 -11.40 13.94 7.34
CA LEU A 247 -11.85 12.57 7.31
C LEU A 247 -11.40 11.73 8.52
N VAL A 248 -10.26 12.02 9.16
CA VAL A 248 -9.79 11.17 10.28
C VAL A 248 -10.77 11.23 11.45
N GLY A 249 -11.18 10.08 11.96
CA GLY A 249 -12.21 9.92 12.98
C GLY A 249 -13.65 9.97 12.45
N LYS A 250 -13.88 10.28 11.16
CA LYS A 250 -15.20 10.16 10.55
C LYS A 250 -15.58 8.70 10.34
N ILE A 251 -16.88 8.45 10.34
CA ILE A 251 -17.45 7.14 10.08
C ILE A 251 -17.84 7.07 8.61
N VAL A 252 -17.50 5.96 7.98
CA VAL A 252 -17.94 5.62 6.63
C VAL A 252 -18.82 4.37 6.68
N VAL A 253 -19.75 4.28 5.75
CA VAL A 253 -20.72 3.20 5.66
C VAL A 253 -20.83 2.69 4.23
N HIS A 254 -20.83 1.37 4.10
CA HIS A 254 -21.26 0.69 2.90
C HIS A 254 -22.69 0.18 3.12
N ARG A 255 -23.55 0.38 2.11
CA ARG A 255 -24.90 -0.18 2.07
C ARG A 255 -24.96 -1.19 0.95
N GLY A 256 -25.28 -2.43 1.28
CA GLY A 256 -25.24 -3.55 0.35
C GLY A 256 -26.42 -4.51 0.53
N GLY A 257 -26.45 -5.53 -0.33
CA GLY A 257 -27.49 -6.53 -0.38
C GLY A 257 -28.40 -6.41 -1.61
N VAL A 258 -28.91 -7.54 -2.08
CA VAL A 258 -29.80 -7.65 -3.26
C VAL A 258 -31.26 -7.71 -2.79
N ASN A 259 -31.61 -8.73 -2.02
CA ASN A 259 -32.93 -8.90 -1.40
C ASN A 259 -32.97 -8.43 0.06
N MET A 260 -31.80 -8.45 0.71
CA MET A 260 -31.57 -7.92 2.05
C MET A 260 -30.94 -6.53 1.96
N THR A 261 -30.96 -5.79 3.06
CA THR A 261 -30.19 -4.54 3.23
C THR A 261 -29.31 -4.65 4.45
N THR A 262 -28.00 -4.55 4.24
CA THR A 262 -26.99 -4.58 5.29
C THR A 262 -26.22 -3.26 5.31
N ASN A 263 -25.81 -2.81 6.49
CA ASN A 263 -24.93 -1.66 6.63
C ASN A 263 -23.62 -2.08 7.30
N ASP A 264 -22.51 -1.80 6.63
CA ASP A 264 -21.18 -2.12 7.11
C ASP A 264 -20.45 -0.82 7.44
N PHE A 265 -20.04 -0.66 8.70
CA PHE A 265 -19.45 0.58 9.20
C PHE A 265 -17.94 0.44 9.41
N ALA A 266 -17.23 1.56 9.23
CA ALA A 266 -15.82 1.69 9.57
C ALA A 266 -15.48 3.12 10.02
N VAL A 267 -14.42 3.27 10.81
CA VAL A 267 -13.83 4.57 11.16
C VAL A 267 -12.59 4.80 10.32
N VAL A 268 -12.42 6.00 9.78
CA VAL A 268 -11.16 6.41 9.12
C VAL A 268 -10.10 6.67 10.19
N GLU A 269 -9.08 5.82 10.29
CA GLU A 269 -7.97 6.00 11.24
C GLU A 269 -6.80 6.80 10.67
N ALA A 270 -6.55 6.67 9.37
CA ALA A 270 -5.51 7.40 8.68
C ALA A 270 -5.97 7.78 7.27
N ASP A 271 -5.54 8.96 6.82
CA ASP A 271 -5.97 9.53 5.55
C ASP A 271 -4.74 9.92 4.71
N PHE A 272 -4.61 9.30 3.55
CA PHE A 272 -3.55 9.52 2.57
C PHE A 272 -4.15 10.08 1.26
N PRO A 273 -3.38 10.71 0.37
CA PRO A 273 -3.92 11.35 -0.84
C PRO A 273 -4.78 10.44 -1.71
N PHE A 274 -4.41 9.17 -1.83
CA PHE A 274 -5.09 8.20 -2.68
C PHE A 274 -5.73 7.05 -1.91
N GLU A 275 -5.48 6.93 -0.60
CA GLU A 275 -5.92 5.80 0.23
C GLU A 275 -6.29 6.25 1.63
N ALA A 276 -7.01 5.41 2.35
CA ALA A 276 -7.29 5.58 3.75
C ALA A 276 -7.18 4.24 4.47
N ILE A 277 -6.88 4.29 5.76
CA ILE A 277 -6.93 3.11 6.62
C ILE A 277 -8.27 3.16 7.34
N LEU A 278 -9.11 2.17 7.09
CA LEU A 278 -10.40 2.02 7.74
C LEU A 278 -10.28 0.96 8.83
N ARG A 279 -10.72 1.29 10.05
CA ARG A 279 -10.95 0.30 11.10
C ARG A 279 -12.41 -0.13 11.06
N PRO A 280 -12.72 -1.39 10.73
CA PRO A 280 -14.07 -1.92 10.80
C PRO A 280 -14.67 -1.76 12.21
N ILE A 281 -15.94 -1.35 12.26
CA ILE A 281 -16.71 -1.26 13.51
C ILE A 281 -18.07 -1.93 13.36
N GLY A 282 -18.67 -2.30 14.49
CA GLY A 282 -20.01 -2.87 14.53
C GLY A 282 -21.11 -1.81 14.49
N ALA A 283 -22.34 -2.29 14.64
CA ALA A 283 -23.54 -1.46 14.70
C ALA A 283 -24.35 -1.82 15.94
N ARG A 284 -25.07 -0.82 16.46
CA ARG A 284 -26.05 -0.97 17.52
C ARG A 284 -27.43 -0.70 16.97
N GLN A 285 -28.35 -1.63 17.21
CA GLN A 285 -29.75 -1.45 16.88
C GLN A 285 -30.38 -0.33 17.73
N VAL A 286 -31.19 0.50 17.08
CA VAL A 286 -31.94 1.61 17.70
C VAL A 286 -33.44 1.34 17.69
N THR A 287 -33.97 0.73 16.62
CA THR A 287 -35.39 0.39 16.47
C THR A 287 -35.56 -0.96 15.77
N GLY A 288 -36.74 -1.57 15.91
CA GLY A 288 -37.10 -2.83 15.24
C GLY A 288 -36.75 -4.08 16.07
N ASP A 289 -36.52 -5.19 15.37
CA ASP A 289 -36.15 -6.49 15.95
C ASP A 289 -34.86 -7.05 15.32
N SER A 290 -34.46 -8.27 15.68
CA SER A 290 -33.20 -8.85 15.20
C SER A 290 -33.12 -9.05 13.67
N GLN A 291 -34.22 -8.93 12.94
CA GLN A 291 -34.28 -9.13 11.48
C GLN A 291 -34.50 -7.83 10.71
N VAL A 292 -35.32 -6.90 11.22
CA VAL A 292 -35.63 -5.64 10.54
C VAL A 292 -35.62 -4.49 11.52
N GLY A 293 -34.97 -3.39 11.15
CA GLY A 293 -34.93 -2.24 12.03
C GLY A 293 -34.06 -1.10 11.52
N GLN A 294 -33.66 -0.25 12.46
CA GLN A 294 -32.63 0.75 12.22
C GLN A 294 -31.45 0.56 13.16
N GLU A 295 -30.26 0.84 12.64
CA GLU A 295 -29.01 0.73 13.37
C GLU A 295 -28.15 1.98 13.17
N ILE A 296 -27.24 2.17 14.12
CA ILE A 296 -26.21 3.22 14.07
C ILE A 296 -24.84 2.57 14.31
N PRO A 297 -23.75 3.17 13.83
CA PRO A 297 -22.41 2.66 14.10
C PRO A 297 -22.09 2.68 15.60
N GLU A 298 -21.38 1.66 16.08
CA GLU A 298 -20.89 1.55 17.44
C GLU A 298 -19.38 1.26 17.44
N ILE A 299 -18.59 2.25 17.83
CA ILE A 299 -17.12 2.23 17.68
C ILE A 299 -16.45 1.09 18.46
N THR A 300 -17.05 0.68 19.58
CA THR A 300 -16.56 -0.39 20.47
C THR A 300 -17.05 -1.77 20.06
N ALA A 301 -18.05 -1.86 19.19
CA ALA A 301 -18.57 -3.14 18.71
C ALA A 301 -17.66 -3.69 17.60
N SER A 302 -17.49 -5.01 17.57
CA SER A 302 -16.75 -5.69 16.51
C SER A 302 -17.54 -5.67 15.20
N ALA A 303 -16.86 -5.42 14.09
CA ALA A 303 -17.43 -5.60 12.77
C ALA A 303 -17.74 -7.08 12.51
N ARG A 304 -18.82 -7.36 11.78
CA ARG A 304 -19.21 -8.71 11.36
C ARG A 304 -18.85 -9.01 9.90
N TRP A 305 -18.52 -7.97 9.12
CA TRP A 305 -18.34 -8.05 7.68
C TRP A 305 -16.90 -8.37 7.27
N THR A 306 -15.96 -8.35 8.20
CA THR A 306 -14.57 -8.76 8.00
C THR A 306 -13.96 -9.19 9.32
N GLU A 307 -13.01 -10.12 9.26
CA GLU A 307 -12.16 -10.51 10.40
C GLU A 307 -10.92 -9.60 10.53
N LEU A 308 -10.66 -8.75 9.51
CA LEU A 308 -9.52 -7.85 9.49
C LEU A 308 -9.71 -6.73 10.52
N ALA A 309 -8.70 -6.49 11.35
CA ALA A 309 -8.72 -5.37 12.30
C ALA A 309 -8.68 -4.00 11.61
N ARG A 310 -8.09 -3.93 10.41
CA ARG A 310 -7.97 -2.75 9.55
C ARG A 310 -8.00 -3.17 8.09
N VAL A 311 -8.58 -2.33 7.25
CA VAL A 311 -8.59 -2.49 5.80
C VAL A 311 -8.02 -1.26 5.13
N THR A 312 -7.18 -1.47 4.13
CA THR A 312 -6.71 -0.39 3.25
C THR A 312 -7.78 -0.12 2.20
N ALA A 313 -8.23 1.12 2.13
CA ALA A 313 -9.25 1.55 1.20
C ALA A 313 -8.71 2.54 0.17
N ARG A 314 -8.90 2.24 -1.11
CA ARG A 314 -8.60 3.16 -2.20
C ARG A 314 -9.64 4.28 -2.24
N LYS A 315 -9.20 5.53 -2.36
CA LYS A 315 -10.10 6.67 -2.58
C LYS A 315 -10.48 6.79 -4.04
N GLU A 316 -11.76 7.05 -4.28
CA GLU A 316 -12.28 7.30 -5.62
C GLU A 316 -13.30 8.45 -5.57
N THR A 317 -13.18 9.41 -6.49
CA THR A 317 -14.16 10.49 -6.59
C THR A 317 -15.42 9.95 -7.24
N SER A 318 -16.52 9.89 -6.48
CA SER A 318 -17.78 9.40 -6.99
C SER A 318 -18.51 10.49 -7.78
N SER A 319 -18.83 10.21 -9.04
CA SER A 319 -19.62 11.10 -9.90
C SER A 319 -21.11 11.11 -9.55
N CYS A 320 -21.62 10.06 -8.88
CA CYS A 320 -23.05 9.88 -8.61
C CYS A 320 -23.49 10.34 -7.22
N ALA A 321 -22.59 10.38 -6.22
CA ALA A 321 -22.91 10.75 -4.84
C ALA A 321 -22.32 12.10 -4.39
N GLY A 322 -21.57 12.80 -5.27
CA GLY A 322 -21.00 14.12 -4.96
C GLY A 322 -19.94 14.12 -3.85
N GLY A 323 -19.31 12.97 -3.59
CA GLY A 323 -18.39 12.78 -2.46
C GLY A 323 -17.26 11.78 -2.73
N ILE A 324 -16.37 11.64 -1.74
CA ILE A 324 -15.26 10.69 -1.77
C ILE A 324 -15.80 9.30 -1.38
N GLY A 325 -15.63 8.32 -2.27
CA GLY A 325 -15.85 6.91 -1.97
C GLY A 325 -14.56 6.23 -1.52
N PHE A 326 -14.68 5.25 -0.64
CA PHE A 326 -13.58 4.42 -0.15
C PHE A 326 -13.85 2.98 -0.53
N ILE A 327 -12.95 2.36 -1.30
CA ILE A 327 -13.14 1.00 -1.82
C ILE A 327 -12.19 0.06 -1.09
N ALA A 328 -12.74 -0.89 -0.34
CA ALA A 328 -12.02 -1.93 0.38
C ALA A 328 -12.88 -3.19 0.47
N GLU A 329 -12.29 -4.39 0.50
CA GLU A 329 -13.02 -5.66 0.70
C GLU A 329 -14.23 -5.84 -0.25
N ARG A 330 -14.08 -5.42 -1.52
CA ARG A 330 -15.15 -5.43 -2.55
C ARG A 330 -16.40 -4.59 -2.18
N LYS A 331 -16.26 -3.68 -1.20
CA LYS A 331 -17.30 -2.76 -0.74
C LYS A 331 -16.89 -1.33 -1.07
N THR A 332 -17.89 -0.50 -1.35
CA THR A 332 -17.71 0.96 -1.49
C THR A 332 -18.39 1.65 -0.32
N PHE A 333 -17.59 2.34 0.48
CA PHE A 333 -18.03 3.10 1.65
C PHE A 333 -18.12 4.58 1.32
N PHE A 334 -19.08 5.26 1.94
CA PHE A 334 -19.27 6.71 1.85
C PHE A 334 -19.37 7.30 3.26
N LEU A 335 -19.12 8.61 3.40
CA LEU A 335 -19.28 9.28 4.69
C LEU A 335 -20.70 9.10 5.23
N TRP A 336 -20.78 8.70 6.50
CA TRP A 336 -22.04 8.59 7.22
C TRP A 336 -22.55 9.99 7.61
N ASP A 337 -23.84 10.24 7.41
CA ASP A 337 -24.51 11.52 7.63
C ASP A 337 -24.99 11.74 9.08
N GLY A 338 -24.78 10.74 9.95
CA GLY A 338 -25.20 10.78 11.34
C GLY A 338 -26.63 10.26 11.61
N GLN A 339 -27.37 9.86 10.57
CA GLN A 339 -28.74 9.36 10.72
C GLN A 339 -28.78 7.83 10.89
N PRO A 340 -29.75 7.29 11.68
CA PRO A 340 -29.97 5.85 11.73
C PRO A 340 -30.25 5.26 10.35
N LEU A 341 -29.62 4.14 10.04
CA LEU A 341 -29.76 3.46 8.76
C LEU A 341 -30.66 2.25 8.90
N TRP A 342 -31.53 2.06 7.92
CA TRP A 342 -32.41 0.90 7.86
C TRP A 342 -31.63 -0.36 7.44
N PHE A 343 -31.94 -1.48 8.07
CA PHE A 343 -31.48 -2.80 7.68
C PHE A 343 -32.66 -3.78 7.58
N ASN A 344 -32.50 -4.79 6.74
CA ASN A 344 -33.42 -5.90 6.61
C ASN A 344 -32.64 -7.17 6.27
N TYR A 345 -32.65 -8.12 7.19
CA TYR A 345 -31.99 -9.41 7.04
C TYR A 345 -32.93 -10.53 6.57
N CYS A 346 -34.17 -10.19 6.20
CA CYS A 346 -35.07 -11.12 5.53
C CYS A 346 -34.76 -11.13 4.03
N ASP A 347 -34.55 -12.32 3.48
CA ASP A 347 -34.43 -12.60 2.04
C ASP A 347 -35.80 -12.68 1.36
#